data_AF-V4L3N6-F1
#
_entry.id   AF-V4L3N6-F1
#
_cell.length_a   1.000
_cell.length_b   1.000
_cell.length_c   1.000
_cell.angle_alpha   90.00
_cell.angle_beta   90.00
_cell.angle_gamma   90.00
#
_symmetry.space_group_name_H-M   'P 1'
#
loop_
_entity.id
_entity.type
_entity.pdbx_description
1 polymer ?
#
loop_
_entity_poly.entity_id
_entity_poly.type
_entity_poly.pdbx_seq_one_letter_code
_entity_poly.pdbx_strand_id
1 'polypeptide(L)'
;MAGEGSKRNATKYDAYAYLRNVRDTFDNDPEKYDDFLAIMNNFKAGRIDRNGCIEEVKELFKGHRDLISGFNKFLPKCLEIADWYNLEG
;
A
#
# COMPACT_ATOMS: atom_id res chain seq x y z
N MET A 1 13.30 -29.56 -1.53
CA MET A 1 11.91 -29.20 -1.18
C MET A 1 11.89 -27.71 -0.88
N ALA A 2 11.57 -26.88 -1.87
CA ALA A 2 11.45 -25.44 -1.65
C ALA A 2 10.08 -25.18 -1.02
N GLY A 3 10.06 -24.91 0.28
CA GLY A 3 8.86 -24.42 0.94
C GLY A 3 8.54 -23.06 0.35
N GLU A 4 7.51 -23.00 -0.49
CA GLU A 4 6.89 -21.75 -0.88
C GLU A 4 6.50 -21.03 0.40
N GLY A 5 7.27 -20.00 0.75
CA GLY A 5 6.96 -19.13 1.87
C GLY A 5 5.62 -18.48 1.60
N SER A 6 4.55 -19.10 2.12
CA SER A 6 3.24 -18.51 2.25
C SER A 6 3.45 -17.19 2.98
N LYS A 7 3.30 -16.07 2.26
CA LYS A 7 3.15 -14.76 2.90
C LYS A 7 2.06 -14.97 3.94
N ARG A 8 2.38 -14.74 5.22
CA ARG A 8 1.40 -14.83 6.29
C ARG A 8 0.22 -13.97 5.89
N ASN A 9 -0.98 -14.53 5.83
CA ASN A 9 -2.18 -13.74 5.55
C ASN A 9 -2.20 -12.58 6.53
N ALA A 10 -2.16 -11.35 6.04
CA ALA A 10 -2.15 -10.17 6.89
C ALA A 10 -3.39 -10.20 7.78
N THR A 11 -3.18 -10.11 9.10
CA THR A 11 -4.29 -10.15 10.05
C THR A 11 -4.95 -8.77 10.13
N LYS A 12 -6.14 -8.71 10.74
CA LYS A 12 -6.78 -7.42 11.05
C LYS A 12 -5.86 -6.52 11.87
N TYR A 13 -5.09 -7.10 12.80
CA TYR A 13 -4.13 -6.37 13.62
C TYR A 13 -3.02 -5.74 12.78
N ASP A 14 -2.47 -6.47 11.80
CA ASP A 14 -1.47 -5.93 10.87
C ASP A 14 -2.03 -4.74 10.09
N ALA A 15 -3.30 -4.82 9.66
CA ALA A 15 -3.98 -3.73 8.94
C ALA A 15 -4.12 -2.47 9.82
N TYR A 16 -4.52 -2.62 11.08
CA TYR A 16 -4.60 -1.49 12.01
C TYR A 16 -3.22 -0.88 12.29
N ALA A 17 -2.18 -1.70 12.46
CA ALA A 17 -0.82 -1.23 12.65
C ALA A 17 -0.31 -0.46 11.44
N TYR A 18 -0.62 -0.93 10.22
CA TYR A 18 -0.27 -0.25 8.98
C TYR A 18 -0.98 1.10 8.84
N LEU A 19 -2.30 1.16 9.09
CA LEU A 19 -3.05 2.42 9.05
C LEU A 19 -2.51 3.43 10.06
N ARG A 20 -2.12 2.98 11.25
CA ARG A 20 -1.47 3.83 12.25
C ARG A 20 -0.14 4.38 11.72
N ASN A 21 0.67 3.54 11.07
CA ASN A 21 1.96 3.95 10.52
C ASN A 21 1.81 4.98 9.39
N VAL A 22 0.84 4.81 8.50
CA VAL A 22 0.52 5.82 7.47
C VAL A 22 0.12 7.14 8.12
N ARG A 23 -0.77 7.09 9.13
CA ARG A 23 -1.21 8.27 9.86
C ARG A 23 -0.05 9.00 10.58
N ASP A 24 0.84 8.26 11.22
CA ASP A 24 2.00 8.80 11.93
C ASP A 24 3.01 9.45 10.96
N THR A 25 3.23 8.81 9.80
CA THR A 25 4.10 9.34 8.75
C THR A 25 3.59 10.67 8.20
N PHE A 26 2.27 10.80 8.05
CA PHE A 26 1.61 12.00 7.54
C PHE A 26 0.90 12.80 8.65
N ASP A 27 1.41 12.78 9.88
CA ASP A 27 0.78 13.49 11.01
C ASP A 27 0.65 15.01 10.75
N ASN A 28 1.61 15.58 10.02
CA ASN A 28 1.60 16.98 9.61
C ASN A 28 0.78 17.25 8.33
N ASP A 29 0.35 16.20 7.62
CA ASP A 29 -0.32 16.26 6.33
C ASP A 29 -1.57 15.35 6.32
N PRO A 30 -2.63 15.72 7.07
CA PRO A 30 -3.83 14.88 7.20
C PRO A 30 -4.54 14.61 5.85
N GLU A 31 -4.36 15.48 4.86
CA GLU A 31 -4.88 15.31 3.49
C GLU A 31 -4.30 14.05 2.83
N LYS A 32 -3.01 13.74 3.04
CA LYS A 32 -2.38 12.51 2.52
C LYS A 32 -3.03 11.24 3.07
N TYR A 33 -3.45 11.27 4.33
CA TYR A 33 -4.15 10.15 4.95
C TYR A 33 -5.58 10.01 4.38
N ASP A 34 -6.27 11.12 4.13
CA ASP A 34 -7.59 11.11 3.49
C ASP A 34 -7.51 10.60 2.04
N ASP A 35 -6.54 11.06 1.27
CA ASP A 35 -6.26 10.59 -0.09
C ASP A 35 -6.05 9.07 -0.12
N PHE A 36 -5.29 8.52 0.84
CA PHE A 36 -5.13 7.07 0.96
C PHE A 36 -6.47 6.36 1.15
N LEU A 37 -7.33 6.87 2.03
CA LEU A 37 -8.66 6.30 2.25
C LEU A 37 -9.54 6.44 1.00
N ALA A 38 -9.45 7.56 0.28
CA ALA A 38 -10.17 7.79 -0.96
C ALA A 38 -9.77 6.79 -2.05
N ILE A 39 -8.47 6.54 -2.24
CA ILE A 39 -7.96 5.51 -3.17
C ILE A 39 -8.52 4.13 -2.79
N MET A 40 -8.43 3.75 -1.52
CA MET A 40 -8.95 2.47 -1.03
C MET A 40 -10.47 2.34 -1.20
N ASN A 41 -11.21 3.44 -1.02
CA ASN A 41 -12.65 3.48 -1.25
C ASN A 41 -12.99 3.36 -2.74
N ASN A 42 -12.27 4.06 -3.62
CA ASN A 42 -12.46 3.99 -5.07
C ASN A 42 -12.17 2.57 -5.60
N PHE A 43 -11.15 1.90 -5.06
CA PHE A 43 -10.85 0.51 -5.39
C PHE A 43 -11.97 -0.44 -4.92
N LYS A 44 -12.46 -0.29 -3.68
CA LYS A 44 -13.60 -1.08 -3.17
C LYS A 44 -14.90 -0.84 -3.95
N ALA A 45 -15.12 0.40 -4.40
CA ALA A 45 -16.26 0.77 -5.22
C ALA A 45 -16.13 0.34 -6.69
N GLY A 46 -14.98 -0.23 -7.09
CA GLY A 46 -14.71 -0.64 -8.48
C GLY A 46 -14.55 0.54 -9.46
N ARG A 47 -14.29 1.75 -8.95
CA ARG A 47 -14.06 2.95 -9.78
C ARG A 47 -12.67 2.97 -10.41
N ILE A 48 -11.69 2.39 -9.70
CA ILE A 48 -10.33 2.18 -10.19
C ILE A 48 -10.03 0.70 -10.14
N ASP A 49 -9.33 0.21 -11.17
CA ASP A 49 -8.84 -1.16 -11.20
C ASP A 49 -7.60 -1.32 -10.29
N ARG A 50 -7.14 -2.56 -10.11
CA ARG A 50 -5.90 -2.89 -9.40
C ARG A 50 -4.73 -2.02 -9.82
N ASN A 51 -4.50 -1.83 -11.12
CA ASN A 51 -3.35 -1.05 -11.59
C ASN A 51 -3.46 0.41 -11.16
N GLY A 52 -4.64 1.02 -11.31
CA GLY A 52 -4.88 2.39 -10.86
C GLY A 52 -4.69 2.55 -9.35
N CYS A 53 -5.17 1.60 -8.55
CA CYS A 53 -4.92 1.59 -7.11
C CYS A 53 -3.42 1.54 -6.76
N ILE A 54 -2.66 0.70 -7.47
CA ILE A 54 -1.20 0.60 -7.27
C ILE A 54 -0.49 1.90 -7.65
N GLU A 55 -0.85 2.51 -8.78
CA GLU A 55 -0.25 3.76 -9.26
C GLU A 55 -0.51 4.92 -8.31
N GLU A 56 -1.76 5.08 -7.86
CA GLU A 56 -2.13 6.13 -6.91
C GLU A 56 -1.43 5.94 -5.55
N VAL A 57 -1.33 4.70 -5.05
CA VAL A 57 -0.60 4.41 -3.81
C VAL A 57 0.91 4.68 -3.94
N LYS A 58 1.51 4.37 -5.10
CA LYS A 58 2.92 4.68 -5.39
C LYS A 58 3.17 6.18 -5.37
N GLU A 59 2.30 6.95 -6.01
CA GLU A 59 2.43 8.41 -6.08
C GLU A 59 2.23 9.04 -4.70
N LEU A 60 1.19 8.61 -3.98
CA LEU A 60 0.88 9.13 -2.65
C LEU A 60 2.03 8.92 -1.66
N PHE A 61 2.65 7.74 -1.70
CA PHE A 61 3.76 7.34 -0.84
C PHE A 61 5.13 7.51 -1.51
N LYS A 62 5.24 8.33 -2.57
CA LYS A 62 6.52 8.64 -3.18
C LYS A 62 7.48 9.20 -2.13
N GLY A 63 8.69 8.62 -2.05
CA GLY A 63 9.67 8.92 -0.99
C GLY A 63 9.54 8.10 0.30
N HIS A 64 8.43 7.37 0.50
CA HIS A 64 8.16 6.56 1.69
C HIS A 64 8.13 5.06 1.38
N ARG A 65 9.32 4.49 1.13
CA ARG A 65 9.48 3.06 0.75
C ARG A 65 8.93 2.10 1.81
N ASP A 66 8.99 2.45 3.09
CA ASP A 66 8.46 1.66 4.19
C ASP A 66 6.94 1.47 4.10
N LEU A 67 6.21 2.51 3.67
CA LEU A 67 4.75 2.45 3.49
C LEU A 67 4.39 1.53 2.31
N ILE A 68 5.09 1.67 1.17
CA ILE A 68 4.88 0.79 0.01
C ILE A 68 5.15 -0.68 0.38
N SER A 69 6.23 -0.94 1.13
CA SER A 69 6.56 -2.28 1.61
C SER A 69 5.50 -2.82 2.58
N GLY A 70 4.95 -1.97 3.44
CA GLY A 70 3.81 -2.30 4.29
C GLY A 70 2.57 -2.68 3.48
N PHE A 71 2.24 -1.91 2.45
CA PHE A 71 1.10 -2.19 1.55
C PHE A 71 1.25 -3.55 0.83
N ASN A 72 2.46 -3.86 0.36
CA ASN A 72 2.79 -5.13 -0.30
C ASN A 72 2.59 -6.38 0.57
N LYS A 73 2.50 -6.24 1.91
CA LYS A 73 2.16 -7.34 2.81
C LYS A 73 0.68 -7.73 2.74
N PHE A 74 -0.19 -6.79 2.37
CA PHE A 74 -1.63 -7.01 2.20
C PHE A 74 -1.99 -7.51 0.79
N LEU A 75 -1.03 -7.46 -0.14
CA LEU A 75 -1.21 -7.92 -1.51
C LEU A 75 -0.70 -9.36 -1.70
N PRO A 76 -1.42 -10.19 -2.47
CA PRO A 76 -0.90 -11.45 -3.02
C PRO A 76 0.44 -11.22 -3.74
N LYS A 77 1.32 -12.23 -3.75
CA LYS A 77 2.66 -12.12 -4.38
C LYS A 77 2.62 -11.68 -5.85
N CYS A 78 1.61 -12.10 -6.60
CA CYS A 78 1.43 -11.72 -8.00
C CYS A 78 1.07 -10.24 -8.20
N LEU A 79 0.73 -9.50 -7.14
CA LEU A 79 0.30 -8.10 -7.18
C LEU A 79 1.26 -7.17 -6.47
N GLU A 80 2.41 -7.69 -6.05
CA GLU A 80 3.40 -6.92 -5.31
C GLU A 80 3.90 -5.75 -6.16
N ILE A 81 3.96 -4.57 -5.54
CA ILE A 81 4.54 -3.39 -6.14
C ILE A 81 6.07 -3.58 -6.13
N ALA A 82 6.65 -4.04 -7.25
CA ALA A 82 8.09 -4.29 -7.39
C ALA A 82 8.85 -3.15 -8.09
N ASP A 83 8.20 -2.44 -9.01
CA ASP A 83 8.82 -1.40 -9.85
C ASP A 83 8.99 -0.02 -9.18
N TRP A 84 9.00 0.06 -7.85
CA TRP A 84 9.26 1.33 -7.15
C TRP A 84 10.72 1.80 -7.27
N TYR A 85 11.65 0.95 -7.72
CA TYR A 85 13.07 1.29 -7.92
C TYR A 85 13.31 2.18 -9.16
N ASN A 86 12.33 2.31 -10.07
CA ASN A 86 12.47 3.02 -11.35
C ASN A 86 11.79 4.40 -11.38
N LEU A 87 11.30 4.92 -10.23
CA LEU A 87 10.61 6.22 -10.13
C LEU A 87 11.56 7.41 -9.86
N GLU A 88 12.86 7.14 -9.74
CA GLU A 88 13.92 8.16 -9.72
C GLU A 88 14.43 8.36 -11.15
N GLY A 89 13.69 9.13 -11.94
CA GLY A 89 14.07 9.62 -13.26
C GLY A 89 13.78 11.11 -13.35
#